data_AF-A0A524GBN7-F1
#
_entry.id   AF-A0A524GBN7-F1
#
_cell.length_a   1.000
_cell.length_b   1.000
_cell.length_c   1.000
_cell.angle_alpha   90.00
_cell.angle_beta   90.00
_cell.angle_gamma   90.00
#
_symmetry.space_group_name_H-M   'P 1'
#
loop_
_entity.id
_entity.type
_entity.pdbx_description
1 polymer ?
#
loop_
_entity_poly.entity_id
_entity_poly.type
_entity_poly.pdbx_seq_one_letter_code
_entity_poly.pdbx_strand_id
1 'polypeptide(L)'
;MQFQILSPLADFANLIAGYFAEIWGFLIFIGNISSFVVVLVGAILWFTEVNQKRGKGLVFSGILLAITVQYFVFFPPNFILQ
;
A
#
# COMPACT_ATOMS: atom_id res chain seq x y z
N MET A 1 -24.21 21.00 -22.00
CA MET A 1 -22.87 20.53 -21.60
C MET A 1 -22.00 21.75 -21.40
N GLN A 2 -21.71 22.10 -20.15
CA GLN A 2 -20.91 23.27 -19.82
C GLN A 2 -19.43 22.85 -19.81
N PHE A 3 -18.69 23.23 -20.85
CA PHE A 3 -17.24 23.05 -20.91
C PHE A 3 -16.61 24.00 -19.89
N GLN A 4 -16.30 23.48 -18.70
CA GLN A 4 -15.43 24.18 -17.76
C GLN A 4 -14.01 24.11 -18.33
N ILE A 5 -13.59 25.18 -19.01
CA ILE A 5 -12.19 25.37 -19.36
C ILE A 5 -11.46 25.65 -18.04
N LEU A 6 -10.80 24.63 -17.51
CA LEU A 6 -9.95 24.76 -16.35
C LEU A 6 -8.75 25.66 -16.70
N SER A 7 -8.19 26.34 -15.70
CA SER A 7 -6.96 27.09 -15.92
C SER A 7 -5.82 26.12 -16.21
N PRO A 8 -4.78 26.53 -16.97
CA PRO A 8 -3.60 25.68 -17.21
C PRO A 8 -2.95 25.15 -15.92
N LEU A 9 -3.06 25.89 -14.82
CA LEU A 9 -2.58 25.45 -13.51
C LEU A 9 -3.43 24.30 -12.94
N ALA A 10 -4.76 24.35 -13.12
CA ALA A 10 -5.65 23.29 -12.69
C ALA A 10 -5.45 22.02 -13.54
N ASP A 11 -5.23 22.14 -14.84
CA ASP A 11 -4.90 21.00 -15.71
C ASP A 11 -3.58 20.35 -15.30
N PHE A 12 -2.56 21.15 -15.00
CA PHE A 12 -1.29 20.64 -14.48
C PHE A 12 -1.46 19.93 -13.13
N ALA A 13 -2.23 20.52 -12.20
CA ALA A 13 -2.48 19.91 -10.90
C ALA A 13 -3.22 18.57 -11.02
N ASN A 14 -4.19 18.46 -11.94
CA ASN A 14 -4.92 17.22 -12.21
C ASN A 14 -4.01 16.14 -12.79
N LEU A 15 -3.11 16.50 -13.71
CA LEU A 15 -2.14 15.57 -14.27
C LEU A 15 -1.19 15.01 -13.19
N ILE A 16 -0.70 15.88 -12.31
CA ILE A 16 0.15 15.46 -11.18
C ILE A 16 -0.64 14.60 -10.19
N ALA A 17 -1.88 14.95 -9.87
CA ALA A 17 -2.76 14.15 -9.00
C ALA A 17 -2.99 12.75 -9.58
N GLY A 18 -3.17 12.62 -10.90
CA GLY A 18 -3.28 11.33 -11.59
C GLY A 18 -2.05 10.44 -11.39
N TYR A 19 -0.84 11.00 -11.53
CA TYR A 19 0.39 10.24 -11.26
C TYR A 19 0.51 9.80 -9.80
N PHE A 20 0.13 10.66 -8.86
CA PHE A 20 0.12 10.28 -7.44
C PHE A 20 -0.89 9.18 -7.15
N ALA A 21 -2.06 9.20 -7.79
CA ALA A 21 -3.06 8.15 -7.66
C ALA A 21 -2.53 6.79 -8.17
N GLU A 22 -1.83 6.79 -9.30
CA GLU A 22 -1.22 5.58 -9.85
C GLU A 22 -0.13 5.01 -8.92
N ILE A 23 0.79 5.86 -8.46
CA ILE A 23 1.85 5.47 -7.53
C ILE A 23 1.25 4.92 -6.23
N TRP A 24 0.21 5.56 -5.72
CA TRP A 24 -0.49 5.09 -4.52
C TRP A 24 -1.08 3.70 -4.72
N GLY A 25 -1.79 3.46 -5.83
CA GLY A 25 -2.32 2.14 -6.18
C GLY A 25 -1.22 1.06 -6.23
N PHE A 26 -0.08 1.39 -6.82
CA PHE A 26 1.09 0.52 -6.88
C PHE A 26 1.67 0.20 -5.49
N LEU A 27 1.77 1.20 -4.61
CA LEU A 27 2.25 1.01 -3.24
C LEU A 27 1.31 0.11 -2.42
N ILE A 28 0.00 0.31 -2.53
CA ILE A 28 -0.99 -0.55 -1.87
C ILE A 28 -0.87 -1.99 -2.38
N PHE A 29 -0.74 -2.17 -3.70
CA PHE A 29 -0.57 -3.50 -4.32
C PHE A 29 0.67 -4.23 -3.79
N ILE A 30 1.84 -3.57 -3.81
CA ILE A 30 3.07 -4.17 -3.30
C ILE A 30 2.98 -4.42 -1.79
N GLY A 31 2.41 -3.49 -1.02
CA GLY A 31 2.23 -3.63 0.42
C GLY A 31 1.41 -4.88 0.78
N ASN A 32 0.29 -5.10 0.07
CA ASN A 32 -0.55 -6.28 0.25
C ASN A 32 0.24 -7.59 -0.01
N ILE A 33 0.89 -7.70 -1.17
CA ILE A 33 1.67 -8.90 -1.52
C ILE A 33 2.82 -9.12 -0.53
N SER A 34 3.54 -8.05 -0.18
CA SER A 34 4.70 -8.12 0.71
C SER A 34 4.30 -8.58 2.11
N SER A 35 3.17 -8.08 2.65
CA SER A 35 2.67 -8.49 3.96
C SER A 35 2.38 -10.00 4.00
N PHE A 36 1.75 -10.53 2.95
CA PHE A 36 1.46 -11.96 2.82
C PHE A 36 2.74 -12.80 2.75
N VAL A 37 3.70 -12.42 1.89
CA VAL A 37 4.96 -13.14 1.72
C VAL A 37 5.78 -13.14 3.02
N VAL A 38 5.87 -12.01 3.72
CA VAL A 38 6.61 -11.89 4.97
C VAL A 38 6.00 -12.78 6.07
N VAL A 39 4.68 -12.83 6.19
CA VAL A 39 3.99 -13.74 7.12
C VAL A 39 4.29 -15.19 6.78
N LEU A 40 4.20 -15.58 5.51
CA LEU A 40 4.48 -16.96 5.09
C LEU A 40 5.92 -17.37 5.39
N VAL A 41 6.90 -16.55 5.02
CA VAL A 41 8.32 -16.83 5.29
C VAL A 41 8.57 -16.92 6.79
N GLY A 42 7.97 -16.01 7.57
CA GLY A 42 8.03 -16.04 9.03
C GLY A 42 7.44 -17.32 9.62
N ALA A 43 6.27 -17.74 9.11
CA ALA A 43 5.58 -18.94 9.55
C ALA A 43 6.41 -20.19 9.23
N ILE A 44 6.99 -20.30 8.02
CA ILE A 44 7.88 -21.40 7.65
C ILE A 44 9.06 -21.47 8.63
N LEU A 45 9.78 -20.37 8.85
CA LEU A 45 10.94 -20.33 9.77
C LEU A 45 10.58 -20.67 11.22
N TRP A 46 9.36 -20.35 11.64
CA TRP A 46 8.87 -20.67 12.97
C TRP A 46 8.49 -22.15 13.07
N PHE A 47 7.68 -22.68 12.16
CA PHE A 47 7.17 -24.05 12.23
C PHE A 47 8.20 -25.11 11.87
N THR A 48 9.22 -24.79 11.07
CA THR A 48 10.35 -25.71 10.82
C THR A 48 11.42 -25.65 11.90
N GLU A 49 11.23 -24.80 12.92
CA GLU A 49 12.16 -24.56 14.02
C GLU A 49 13.57 -24.09 13.61
N VAL A 50 13.81 -23.81 12.33
CA VAL A 50 15.10 -23.36 11.78
C VAL A 50 15.56 -22.08 12.45
N ASN A 51 14.64 -21.14 12.69
CA ASN A 51 14.93 -19.92 13.46
C ASN A 51 13.65 -19.33 14.06
N GLN A 52 13.22 -19.89 15.20
CA GLN A 52 11.96 -19.49 15.82
C GLN A 52 11.89 -18.00 16.19
N LYS A 53 12.98 -17.41 16.70
CA LYS A 53 13.01 -15.99 17.08
C LYS A 53 12.78 -15.08 15.87
N ARG A 54 13.48 -15.35 14.76
CA ARG A 54 13.30 -14.60 13.51
C ARG A 54 11.94 -14.87 12.87
N GLY A 55 11.48 -16.13 12.88
CA GLY A 55 10.18 -16.53 12.33
C GLY A 55 9.02 -15.78 12.99
N LYS A 56 8.94 -15.79 14.33
CA LYS A 56 7.92 -15.03 15.08
C LYS A 56 8.00 -13.52 14.79
N GLY A 57 9.22 -12.97 14.71
CA GLY A 57 9.43 -11.56 14.37
C GLY A 57 8.90 -11.19 12.99
N LEU A 58 9.13 -12.05 11.98
CA LEU A 58 8.63 -11.86 10.62
C LEU A 58 7.10 -12.00 10.53
N VAL A 59 6.51 -12.98 11.22
CA VAL A 59 5.04 -13.09 11.28
C VAL A 59 4.44 -11.81 11.85
N PHE A 60 4.98 -11.32 12.96
CA PHE A 60 4.49 -10.10 13.58
C PHE A 60 4.66 -8.86 12.69
N SER A 61 5.84 -8.70 12.07
CA SER A 61 6.08 -7.55 11.18
C SER A 61 5.22 -7.61 9.90
N GLY A 62 4.97 -8.80 9.37
CA GLY A 62 4.07 -8.99 8.23
C GLY A 62 2.62 -8.64 8.57
N ILE A 63 2.13 -9.04 9.75
CA ILE A 63 0.80 -8.65 10.24
C ILE A 63 0.72 -7.12 10.44
N LEU A 64 1.74 -6.51 11.04
CA LEU A 64 1.79 -5.06 11.23
C LEU A 64 1.77 -4.31 9.89
N LEU A 65 2.51 -4.82 8.90
CA LEU A 65 2.48 -4.27 7.54
C LEU A 65 1.08 -4.40 6.92
N ALA A 66 0.42 -5.56 7.06
CA ALA A 66 -0.95 -5.75 6.56
C ALA A 66 -1.93 -4.75 7.19
N ILE A 67 -1.86 -4.54 8.51
CA ILE A 67 -2.68 -3.55 9.21
C ILE A 67 -2.40 -2.13 8.69
N THR A 68 -1.13 -1.79 8.50
CA THR A 68 -0.71 -0.47 7.98
C THR A 68 -1.25 -0.24 6.58
N VAL A 69 -1.12 -1.22 5.69
CA VAL A 69 -1.67 -1.13 4.32
C VAL A 69 -3.18 -1.01 4.35
N GLN A 70 -3.85 -1.84 5.16
CA GLN A 70 -5.31 -1.81 5.30
C GLN A 70 -5.82 -0.46 5.81
N TYR A 71 -5.10 0.18 6.75
CA TYR A 71 -5.41 1.53 7.20
C TYR A 71 -5.39 2.53 6.04
N PHE A 72 -4.36 2.48 5.19
CA PHE A 72 -4.25 3.36 4.02
C PHE A 72 -5.25 3.06 2.90
N VAL A 73 -5.78 1.84 2.83
CA VAL A 73 -6.92 1.50 1.97
C VAL A 73 -8.21 2.15 2.48
N PHE A 74 -8.45 2.12 3.80
CA PHE A 74 -9.65 2.71 4.41
C PHE A 74 -9.63 4.24 4.41
N PHE A 75 -8.45 4.83 4.57
CA PHE A 75 -8.25 6.28 4.63
C PHE A 75 -7.30 6.73 3.51
N PRO A 76 -7.73 6.67 2.24
CA PRO A 76 -6.91 7.10 1.13
C PRO A 76 -6.76 8.62 1.12
N PRO A 77 -5.66 9.15 0.57
CA PRO A 77 -5.47 10.59 0.43
C PRO A 77 -6.45 11.20 -0.57
N ASN A 78 -6.75 12.49 -0.41
CA ASN A 78 -7.78 13.19 -1.20
C ASN A 78 -7.55 13.16 -2.72
N PHE A 79 -6.30 13.02 -3.19
CA PHE A 79 -6.00 12.92 -4.62
C PHE A 79 -6.47 11.60 -5.26
N ILE A 80 -6.93 10.63 -4.46
CA ILE A 80 -7.58 9.39 -4.93
C ILE A 80 -9.08 9.59 -5.16
N LEU A 81 -9.70 10.54 -4.47
CA LEU A 81 -11.16 10.75 -4.45
C LEU A 81 -11.66 11.70 -5.55
N GLN A 82 -10.84 11.96 -6.57
CA GLN A 82 -11.16 12.88 -7.67
C GLN A 82 -12.21 12.31 -8.62
#